data_AF-A0A413RFG7-F1
#
_entry.id   AF-A0A413RFG7-F1
#
_cell.length_a   1.000
_cell.length_b   1.000
_cell.length_c   1.000
_cell.angle_alpha   90.00
_cell.angle_beta   90.00
_cell.angle_gamma   90.00
#
_symmetry.space_group_name_H-M   'P 1'
#
loop_
_entity.id
_entity.type
_entity.pdbx_description
1 polymer ?
#
loop_
_entity_poly.entity_id
_entity_poly.type
_entity_poly.pdbx_seq_one_letter_code
_entity_poly.pdbx_strand_id
1 'polypeptide(L)' 'MPDKKTPCISAIDTTNFARQIVLDFEFAPVSRQRQRRGLRNEIIEVGAVKLDNRGNVMGEFSQFV' A
#
# COMPACT_ATOMS: atom_id res chain seq x y z
N MET A 1 -27.47 -15.80 40.52
CA MET A 1 -26.52 -14.76 40.11
C MET A 1 -26.15 -15.04 38.66
N PRO A 2 -26.42 -14.18 37.67
CA PRO A 2 -25.97 -14.44 36.32
C PRO A 2 -24.50 -14.00 36.23
N ASP A 3 -23.61 -14.94 35.88
CA ASP A 3 -22.21 -14.64 35.59
C ASP A 3 -22.15 -13.70 34.39
N LYS A 4 -21.72 -12.46 34.65
CA LYS A 4 -21.48 -11.43 33.65
C LYS A 4 -20.28 -11.88 32.81
N LYS A 5 -20.57 -12.61 31.73
CA LYS A 5 -19.56 -13.07 30.76
C LYS A 5 -18.94 -11.84 30.10
N THR A 6 -17.72 -11.49 30.51
CA THR A 6 -16.88 -10.49 29.84
C THR A 6 -16.88 -10.82 28.34
N PRO A 7 -17.14 -9.86 27.44
CA PRO A 7 -17.10 -10.15 26.02
C PRO A 7 -15.69 -10.64 25.71
N CYS A 8 -15.57 -11.91 25.31
CA CYS A 8 -14.32 -12.43 24.78
C CYS A 8 -14.02 -11.59 23.55
N ILE A 9 -13.07 -10.66 23.65
CA ILE A 9 -12.58 -9.90 22.51
C ILE A 9 -12.05 -10.95 21.54
N SER A 10 -12.80 -11.22 20.47
CA SER A 10 -12.32 -12.12 19.41
C SER A 10 -11.06 -11.48 18.85
N ALA A 11 -9.93 -12.18 18.95
CA ALA A 11 -8.68 -11.74 18.37
C ALA A 11 -8.96 -11.37 16.90
N ILE A 12 -8.66 -10.13 16.53
CA ILE A 12 -8.79 -9.69 15.14
C ILE A 12 -7.88 -10.60 14.33
N ASP A 13 -8.41 -11.29 13.33
CA ASP A 13 -7.62 -12.13 12.46
C ASP A 13 -6.68 -11.25 11.62
N THR A 14 -5.45 -11.12 12.12
CA THR A 14 -4.43 -10.29 11.49
C THR A 14 -3.62 -11.01 10.43
N THR A 15 -3.93 -12.28 10.14
CA THR A 15 -3.22 -13.06 9.12
C THR A 15 -3.38 -12.46 7.72
N ASN A 16 -4.46 -11.71 7.49
CA ASN A 16 -4.74 -11.02 6.23
C ASN A 16 -4.21 -9.58 6.14
N PHE A 17 -3.56 -9.05 7.19
CA PHE A 17 -3.00 -7.69 7.13
C PHE A 17 -1.63 -7.68 6.44
N ALA A 18 -1.44 -6.67 5.58
CA ALA A 18 -0.14 -6.34 5.02
C ALA A 18 0.79 -5.97 6.16
N ARG A 19 1.96 -6.59 6.24
CA ARG A 19 3.01 -6.14 7.17
C ARG A 19 4.01 -5.24 6.49
N GLN A 20 4.23 -5.47 5.20
CA GLN A 20 5.07 -4.64 4.35
C GLN A 20 4.36 -4.40 3.02
N ILE A 21 4.57 -3.21 2.46
CA ILE A 21 4.15 -2.86 1.11
C ILE A 21 5.39 -2.32 0.41
N VAL A 22 5.78 -2.98 -0.67
CA VAL A 22 6.83 -2.49 -1.57
C VAL A 22 6.15 -1.62 -2.62
N LEU A 23 6.69 -0.43 -2.85
CA LEU A 23 6.18 0.52 -3.84
C LEU A 23 7.22 0.72 -4.93
N ASP A 24 6.76 0.71 -6.17
CA ASP A 24 7.54 1.08 -7.35
C ASP A 24 6.84 2.19 -8.13
N PHE A 25 7.62 3.13 -8.66
CA PHE A 25 7.09 4.31 -9.34
C PHE A 25 7.87 4.59 -10.61
N GLU A 26 7.16 4.65 -11.73
CA GLU A 26 7.75 5.10 -12.99
C GLU A 26 7.49 6.58 -13.23
N PHE A 27 8.46 7.25 -13.82
CA PHE A 27 8.44 8.70 -13.99
C PHE A 27 8.72 9.12 -15.44
N ALA A 28 7.99 10.13 -15.91
CA ALA A 28 8.28 10.83 -17.15
C ALA A 28 8.60 12.32 -16.88
N PRO A 29 9.42 12.97 -17.72
CA PRO A 29 9.61 14.41 -17.65
C PRO A 29 8.30 15.16 -17.90
N VAL A 30 8.00 16.16 -17.06
CA VAL A 30 6.80 17.00 -17.25
C VAL A 30 7.00 18.01 -18.38
N SER A 31 5.90 18.60 -18.87
CA SER A 31 5.96 19.68 -19.86
C SER A 31 6.80 20.88 -19.40
N ARG A 32 7.44 21.61 -20.34
CA ARG A 32 8.29 22.77 -20.04
C ARG A 32 7.61 23.84 -19.17
N GLN A 33 6.29 24.01 -19.30
CA GLN A 33 5.52 24.94 -18.49
C GLN A 33 5.54 24.55 -17.00
N ARG A 34 5.45 23.25 -16.71
CA ARG A 34 5.52 22.71 -15.35
C ARG A 34 6.97 22.69 -14.83
N GLN A 35 7.95 22.46 -15.71
CA GLN A 35 9.37 22.63 -15.38
C GLN A 35 9.73 24.04 -14.92
N ARG A 36 9.18 25.06 -15.58
CA ARG A 36 9.32 26.47 -15.14
C ARG A 36 8.70 26.74 -13.77
N ARG A 37 7.77 25.89 -13.31
CA ARG A 37 7.19 25.91 -11.96
C ARG A 37 7.94 25.01 -10.97
N GLY A 38 9.10 24.46 -11.35
CA GLY A 38 9.97 23.65 -10.49
C GLY A 38 9.68 22.14 -10.50
N LEU A 39 8.61 21.68 -11.16
CA LEU A 39 8.31 20.25 -11.31
C LEU A 39 9.17 19.63 -12.41
N ARG A 40 9.91 18.54 -12.12
CA ARG A 40 10.78 17.91 -13.12
C ARG A 40 10.15 16.68 -13.76
N ASN A 41 9.58 15.82 -12.94
CA ASN A 41 8.99 14.55 -13.35
C ASN A 41 7.57 14.40 -12.81
N GLU A 42 6.76 13.62 -13.51
CA GLU A 42 5.46 13.12 -13.05
C GLU A 42 5.45 11.60 -13.03
N ILE A 43 4.69 11.03 -12.10
CA ILE A 43 4.47 9.60 -12.03
C ILE A 43 3.57 9.22 -13.20
N ILE A 44 3.96 8.20 -13.95
CA ILE A 44 3.19 7.64 -15.06
C ILE A 44 2.66 6.24 -14.77
N GLU A 45 3.27 5.53 -13.81
CA GLU A 45 2.79 4.25 -13.32
C GLU A 45 3.07 4.13 -11.82
N VAL A 46 2.14 3.47 -11.12
CA VAL A 46 2.31 3.06 -9.72
C VAL A 46 2.19 1.55 -9.62
N GLY A 47 3.23 0.92 -9.09
CA GLY A 47 3.27 -0.49 -8.71
C GLY A 47 3.29 -0.65 -7.19
N ALA A 48 2.61 -1.68 -6.69
CA ALA A 48 2.69 -2.05 -5.29
C ALA A 48 2.59 -3.57 -5.09
N VAL A 49 3.38 -4.09 -4.15
CA VAL A 49 3.31 -5.50 -3.72
C VAL A 49 3.12 -5.55 -2.21
N LYS A 50 2.11 -6.29 -1.78
CA LYS A 50 1.81 -6.57 -0.38
C LYS A 50 2.51 -7.84 0.06
N LEU A 51 3.25 -7.78 1.17
CA LEU A 51 3.95 -8.93 1.74
C LEU A 51 3.43 -9.31 3.14
N ASP A 52 3.45 -10.61 3.41
CA ASP A 52 3.23 -11.17 4.74
C ASP A 52 4.47 -11.00 5.64
N ASN A 53 4.43 -11.55 6.85
CA ASN A 53 5.53 -11.48 7.81
C ASN A 53 6.75 -12.36 7.46
N ARG A 54 6.63 -13.26 6.48
CA ARG A 54 7.71 -14.12 5.97
C ARG A 54 8.29 -13.59 4.66
N GLY A 55 7.72 -12.52 4.12
CA GLY A 55 8.10 -11.94 2.83
C GLY A 55 7.41 -12.58 1.62
N ASN A 56 6.37 -13.39 1.83
CA ASN A 56 5.59 -13.93 0.72
C ASN A 56 4.62 -12.88 0.17
N VAL A 57 4.37 -12.93 -1.14
CA VAL A 57 3.42 -12.06 -1.81
C VAL A 57 1.99 -12.45 -1.43
N MET A 58 1.21 -11.48 -0.94
CA MET A 58 -0.22 -11.63 -0.64
C MET A 58 -1.12 -10.90 -1.64
N GLY A 59 -0.55 -10.03 -2.48
CA GLY A 59 -1.29 -9.27 -3.48
C GLY A 59 -0.42 -8.25 -4.17
N GLU A 60 -0.86 -7.84 -5.36
CA GLU A 60 -0.16 -6.92 -6.24
C GLU A 60 -1.12 -5.88 -6.83
N PHE A 61 -0.55 -4.77 -7.27
CA PHE A 61 -1.23 -3.66 -7.93
C PHE A 61 -0.26 -3.04 -8.94
N SER A 62 -0.75 -2.75 -10.15
CA SER A 62 -0.03 -1.97 -11.17
C SER A 62 -1.06 -1.17 -11.97
N GLN A 63 -0.81 0.13 -12.13
CA GLN A 63 -1.73 1.04 -12.81
C GLN A 63 -0.99 2.24 -13.40
N PHE A 64 -1.24 2.50 -14.69
CA PHE A 64 -0.86 3.76 -15.35
C PHE A 64 -1.72 4.92 -14.86
N VAL A 65 -1.09 6.08 -14.63
CA VAL A 65 -1.72 7.32 -14.11
C VAL A 65 -2.19 8.23 -15.22
#